data_AF-A0A523Y6Q8-F1
#
_entry.id   AF-A0A523Y6Q8-F1
#
_cell.length_a   1.000
_cell.length_b   1.000
_cell.length_c   1.000
_cell.angle_alpha   90.00
_cell.angle_beta   90.00
_cell.angle_gamma   90.00
#
_symmetry.space_group_name_H-M   'P 1'
#
loop_
_entity.id
_entity.type
_entity.pdbx_description
1 polymer ?
#
loop_
_entity_poly.entity_id
_entity_poly.type
_entity_poly.pdbx_seq_one_letter_code
_entity_poly.pdbx_strand_id
1 'polypeptide(L)'
;MEIPRSESPDSRLKEVIAQAIHAEYVRNQKAKGETTETNSTLVGWEKLPGHVKESNRAQALHIAEKLKAIGCGTTELGDGEPGGFEFTREEIELLAPMEHERWVGERLANGWTVGPKDIDTKTTPGLVPYEELPDEEQEKDREAVIGIPKILAKVGLKIGRLA
;
A
#
# COMPACT_ATOMS: atom_id res chain seq x y z
N MET A 1 35.60 -9.71 9.61
CA MET A 1 34.92 -9.25 8.38
C MET A 1 33.58 -9.96 8.34
N GLU A 2 32.51 -9.27 8.72
CA GLU A 2 31.16 -9.79 8.52
C GLU A 2 30.87 -9.74 7.02
N ILE A 3 30.59 -10.90 6.43
CA ILE A 3 30.09 -10.98 5.06
C ILE A 3 28.69 -10.34 5.10
N PRO A 4 28.39 -9.29 4.31
CA PRO A 4 27.06 -8.72 4.30
C PRO A 4 26.09 -9.82 3.88
N ARG A 5 25.03 -10.04 4.67
CA ARG A 5 23.94 -10.96 4.29
C ARG A 5 23.44 -10.48 2.94
N SER A 6 23.64 -11.28 1.89
CA SER A 6 23.09 -10.98 0.57
C SER A 6 21.57 -10.91 0.70
N GLU A 7 20.97 -9.76 0.40
CA GLU A 7 19.51 -9.64 0.34
C GLU A 7 18.95 -10.64 -0.68
N SER A 8 17.87 -11.35 -0.30
CA SER A 8 17.18 -12.23 -1.23
C SER A 8 16.49 -11.40 -2.34
N PRO A 9 16.34 -11.96 -3.56
CA PRO A 9 15.58 -11.32 -4.63
C PRO A 9 14.18 -10.86 -4.17
N ASP A 10 13.50 -11.67 -3.35
CA ASP A 10 12.18 -11.34 -2.80
C ASP A 10 12.21 -10.12 -1.88
N SER A 11 13.26 -9.99 -1.05
CA SER A 11 13.43 -8.82 -0.18
C SER A 11 13.64 -7.54 -0.99
N ARG A 12 14.41 -7.63 -2.08
CA ARG A 12 14.64 -6.49 -2.98
C ARG A 12 13.36 -6.12 -3.73
N LEU A 13 12.61 -7.09 -4.25
CA LEU A 13 11.36 -6.83 -4.95
C LEU A 13 10.33 -6.16 -4.03
N LYS A 14 10.18 -6.67 -2.81
CA LYS A 14 9.33 -6.04 -1.78
C LYS A 14 9.70 -4.59 -1.53
N GLU A 15 10.99 -4.28 -1.41
CA GLU A 15 11.46 -2.90 -1.16
C GLU A 15 11.12 -1.99 -2.34
N VAL A 16 11.30 -2.46 -3.58
CA VAL A 16 10.96 -1.69 -4.78
C VAL A 16 9.45 -1.45 -4.88
N ILE A 17 8.61 -2.45 -4.57
CA ILE A 17 7.16 -2.29 -4.53
C ILE A 17 6.76 -1.28 -3.44
N ALA A 18 7.35 -1.37 -2.24
CA ALA A 18 7.08 -0.43 -1.15
C ALA A 18 7.43 1.03 -1.53
N GLN A 19 8.55 1.23 -2.23
CA GLN A 19 8.91 2.54 -2.77
C GLN A 19 7.91 3.02 -3.84
N ALA A 20 7.47 2.12 -4.72
CA ALA A 20 6.52 2.44 -5.77
C ALA A 20 5.13 2.80 -5.23
N ILE A 21 4.67 2.12 -4.17
CA ILE A 21 3.46 2.46 -3.39
C ILE A 21 3.58 3.90 -2.89
N HIS A 22 4.63 4.20 -2.11
CA HIS A 22 4.81 5.54 -1.53
C HIS A 22 4.90 6.62 -2.62
N ALA A 23 5.60 6.33 -3.71
CA ALA A 23 5.71 7.26 -4.83
C ALA A 23 4.35 7.52 -5.51
N GLU A 24 3.45 6.54 -5.58
CA GLU A 24 2.09 6.74 -6.10
C GLU A 24 1.24 7.56 -5.12
N TYR A 25 1.28 7.24 -3.83
CA TYR A 25 0.64 8.05 -2.78
C TYR A 25 1.05 9.53 -2.87
N VAL A 26 2.35 9.81 -2.95
CA VAL A 26 2.86 11.19 -3.05
C VAL A 26 2.35 11.88 -4.33
N ARG A 27 2.27 11.17 -5.46
CA ARG A 27 1.72 11.74 -6.70
C ARG A 27 0.24 12.10 -6.53
N ASN A 28 -0.56 11.19 -5.97
CA ASN A 28 -2.00 11.38 -5.83
C ASN A 28 -2.32 12.51 -4.86
N GLN A 29 -1.66 12.56 -3.70
CA GLN A 29 -1.86 13.64 -2.73
C GLN A 29 -1.46 15.01 -3.30
N LYS A 30 -0.34 15.10 -4.03
CA LYS A 30 0.05 16.35 -4.70
C LYS A 30 -0.94 16.76 -5.78
N ALA A 31 -1.51 15.82 -6.53
CA ALA A 31 -2.55 16.11 -7.52
C ALA A 31 -3.83 16.66 -6.87
N LYS A 32 -4.12 16.27 -5.61
CA LYS A 32 -5.19 16.84 -4.77
C LYS A 32 -4.83 18.18 -4.11
N GLY A 33 -3.63 18.72 -4.37
CA GLY A 33 -3.18 20.01 -3.84
C GLY A 33 -2.52 19.94 -2.46
N GLU A 34 -2.29 18.76 -1.90
CA GLU A 34 -1.59 18.59 -0.62
C GLU A 34 -0.12 19.00 -0.72
N THR A 35 0.40 19.56 0.37
CA THR A 35 1.80 20.00 0.47
C THR A 35 2.50 19.30 1.64
N THR A 36 3.81 19.46 1.74
CA THR A 36 4.55 18.96 2.90
C THR A 36 4.20 19.68 4.21
N GLU A 37 3.55 20.85 4.12
CA GLU A 37 3.08 21.61 5.29
C GLU A 37 1.81 21.00 5.88
N THR A 38 0.90 20.55 5.02
CA THR A 38 -0.35 19.88 5.42
C THR A 38 -0.15 18.39 5.69
N ASN A 39 0.82 17.78 5.00
CA ASN A 39 1.16 16.37 5.15
C ASN A 39 2.67 16.14 5.08
N SER A 40 3.28 16.00 6.26
CA SER A 40 4.73 15.80 6.42
C SER A 40 5.28 14.53 5.76
N THR A 41 4.42 13.58 5.37
CA THR A 41 4.83 12.34 4.69
C THR A 41 5.03 12.52 3.18
N LEU A 42 4.71 13.68 2.60
CA LEU A 42 4.88 13.99 1.17
C LEU A 42 6.34 14.29 0.76
N VAL A 43 7.26 13.50 1.32
CA VAL A 43 8.70 13.54 1.10
C VAL A 43 9.16 12.30 0.32
N GLY A 44 10.38 12.36 -0.23
CA GLY A 44 10.99 11.20 -0.90
C GLY A 44 11.30 10.06 0.08
N TRP A 45 11.38 8.84 -0.45
CA TRP A 45 11.55 7.60 0.33
C TRP A 45 12.65 7.70 1.37
N GLU A 46 13.84 8.23 1.03
CA GLU A 46 14.96 8.32 1.96
C GLU A 46 14.64 9.08 3.25
N LYS A 47 13.81 10.13 3.16
CA LYS A 47 13.42 10.99 4.29
C LYS A 47 12.16 10.51 5.00
N LEU A 48 11.54 9.46 4.51
CA LEU A 48 10.27 8.95 5.05
C LEU A 48 10.48 8.33 6.43
N PRO A 49 9.61 8.60 7.43
CA PRO A 49 9.72 7.99 8.75
C PRO A 49 9.67 6.45 8.68
N GLY A 50 10.41 5.79 9.57
CA GLY A 50 10.56 4.32 9.57
C GLY A 50 9.22 3.58 9.62
N HIS A 51 8.30 4.00 10.49
CA HIS A 51 6.97 3.38 10.60
C HIS A 51 6.13 3.52 9.32
N VAL A 52 6.33 4.58 8.54
CA VAL A 52 5.63 4.74 7.25
C VAL A 52 6.28 3.82 6.20
N LYS A 53 7.61 3.71 6.17
CA LYS A 53 8.31 2.73 5.30
C LYS A 53 7.86 1.30 5.61
N GLU A 54 7.76 0.95 6.90
CA GLU A 54 7.27 -0.35 7.37
C GLU A 54 5.85 -0.62 6.90
N SER A 55 4.95 0.37 6.99
CA SER A 55 3.59 0.21 6.51
C SER A 55 3.49 -0.01 4.99
N ASN A 56 4.29 0.70 4.20
CA ASN A 56 4.39 0.48 2.75
C ASN A 56 4.94 -0.93 2.43
N ARG A 57 5.89 -1.45 3.21
CA ARG A 57 6.41 -2.82 3.05
C ARG A 57 5.36 -3.87 3.42
N ALA A 58 4.60 -3.65 4.50
CA ALA A 58 3.52 -4.52 4.90
C ALA A 58 2.43 -4.57 3.82
N GLN A 59 2.09 -3.43 3.23
CA GLN A 59 1.19 -3.37 2.09
C GLN A 59 1.74 -4.13 0.88
N ALA A 60 3.02 -3.94 0.53
CA ALA A 60 3.66 -4.63 -0.59
C ALA A 60 3.55 -6.16 -0.46
N LEU A 61 3.74 -6.70 0.74
CA LEU A 61 3.61 -8.14 1.02
C LEU A 61 2.17 -8.64 0.83
N HIS A 62 1.18 -7.82 1.19
CA HIS A 62 -0.23 -8.20 1.17
C HIS A 62 -0.89 -8.05 -0.21
N ILE A 63 -0.20 -7.50 -1.22
CA ILE A 63 -0.76 -7.36 -2.58
C ILE A 63 -1.18 -8.73 -3.15
N ALA A 64 -0.34 -9.76 -2.97
CA ALA A 64 -0.64 -11.09 -3.50
C ALA A 64 -1.92 -11.69 -2.88
N GLU A 65 -2.15 -11.45 -1.59
CA GLU A 65 -3.34 -11.92 -0.87
C GLU A 65 -4.60 -11.23 -1.37
N LYS A 66 -4.54 -9.91 -1.64
CA LYS A 66 -5.64 -9.17 -2.27
C LYS A 66 -5.98 -9.70 -3.65
N LEU A 67 -4.97 -9.88 -4.50
CA LEU A 67 -5.19 -10.39 -5.85
C LEU A 67 -5.83 -11.79 -5.80
N LYS A 68 -5.36 -12.67 -4.91
CA LYS A 68 -5.93 -14.01 -4.74
C LYS A 68 -7.42 -13.97 -4.35
N ALA A 69 -7.84 -13.01 -3.51
CA ALA A 69 -9.22 -12.90 -3.04
C ALA A 69 -10.23 -12.64 -4.17
N ILE A 70 -9.79 -12.04 -5.27
CA ILE A 70 -10.61 -11.78 -6.47
C ILE A 70 -10.25 -12.70 -7.64
N GLY A 71 -9.57 -13.82 -7.38
CA GLY A 71 -9.15 -14.75 -8.42
C GLY A 71 -8.14 -14.16 -9.40
N CYS A 72 -7.26 -13.26 -8.94
CA CYS A 72 -6.18 -12.68 -9.72
C CYS A 72 -4.80 -13.15 -9.24
N GLY A 73 -3.80 -13.01 -10.11
CA GLY A 73 -2.39 -13.23 -9.78
C GLY A 73 -1.47 -12.31 -10.59
N THR A 74 -0.17 -12.33 -10.29
CA THR A 74 0.85 -11.57 -11.03
C THR A 74 1.65 -12.47 -11.96
N THR A 75 1.99 -11.96 -13.14
CA THR A 75 2.96 -12.55 -14.06
C THR A 75 3.96 -11.49 -14.52
N GLU A 76 5.10 -11.91 -15.07
CA GLU A 76 6.04 -11.00 -15.69
C GLU A 76 5.38 -10.23 -16.85
N LEU A 77 5.72 -8.95 -16.95
CA LEU A 77 5.24 -8.07 -18.00
C LEU A 77 5.81 -8.47 -19.38
N GLY A 78 7.10 -8.83 -19.42
CA GLY A 78 7.85 -9.12 -20.65
C GLY A 78 8.06 -7.85 -21.51
N ASP A 79 8.18 -8.04 -22.83
CA ASP A 79 8.24 -6.94 -23.83
C ASP A 79 6.86 -6.35 -24.16
N GLY A 80 5.81 -6.79 -23.46
CA GLY A 80 4.45 -6.29 -23.64
C GLY A 80 4.22 -4.98 -22.91
N GLU A 81 3.29 -4.16 -23.40
CA GLU A 81 2.87 -2.99 -22.65
C GLU A 81 2.20 -3.39 -21.32
N PRO A 82 2.38 -2.60 -20.25
CA PRO A 82 1.62 -2.77 -19.01
C PRO A 82 0.14 -2.62 -19.35
N GLY A 83 -0.52 -3.75 -19.64
CA GLY A 83 -1.93 -3.78 -20.01
C GLY A 83 -2.76 -3.05 -18.97
N GLY A 84 -3.77 -2.31 -19.44
CA GLY A 84 -4.69 -1.50 -18.64
C GLY A 84 -5.62 -2.33 -17.78
N PHE A 85 -5.06 -3.17 -16.92
CA PHE A 85 -5.82 -3.89 -15.92
C PHE A 85 -6.47 -2.88 -14.97
N GLU A 86 -7.79 -2.97 -14.86
CA GLU A 86 -8.59 -2.19 -13.94
C GLU A 86 -9.42 -3.15 -13.09
N PHE A 87 -9.46 -2.89 -11.78
CA PHE A 87 -10.41 -3.57 -10.91
C PHE A 87 -11.81 -3.07 -11.22
N THR A 88 -12.81 -3.95 -11.11
CA THR A 88 -14.20 -3.51 -11.13
C THR A 88 -14.53 -2.76 -9.83
N ARG A 89 -15.63 -2.02 -9.82
CA ARG A 89 -16.12 -1.35 -8.60
C ARG A 89 -16.33 -2.37 -7.48
N GLU A 90 -16.92 -3.51 -7.78
CA GLU A 90 -17.22 -4.58 -6.82
C GLU A 90 -15.93 -5.17 -6.23
N GLU A 91 -14.88 -5.30 -7.02
CA GLU A 91 -13.57 -5.74 -6.55
C GLU A 91 -12.91 -4.70 -5.65
N ILE A 92 -13.03 -3.41 -5.98
CA ILE A 92 -12.50 -2.33 -5.14
C ILE A 92 -13.20 -2.34 -3.78
N GLU A 93 -14.53 -2.45 -3.75
CA GLU A 93 -15.29 -2.52 -2.48
C GLU A 93 -15.05 -3.82 -1.70
N LEU A 94 -14.58 -4.89 -2.35
CA LEU A 94 -14.13 -6.11 -1.66
C LEU A 94 -12.73 -5.92 -1.06
N LEU A 95 -11.82 -5.29 -1.80
CA LEU A 95 -10.40 -5.20 -1.46
C LEU A 95 -10.05 -4.05 -0.52
N ALA A 96 -10.82 -2.96 -0.51
CA ALA A 96 -10.58 -1.81 0.36
C ALA A 96 -10.73 -2.17 1.85
N PRO A 97 -11.78 -2.89 2.30
CA PRO A 97 -11.83 -3.41 3.67
C PRO A 97 -10.62 -4.29 4.01
N MET A 98 -10.15 -5.12 3.08
CA MET A 98 -8.96 -5.96 3.29
C MET A 98 -7.68 -5.11 3.47
N GLU A 99 -7.55 -3.98 2.77
CA GLU A 99 -6.44 -3.05 2.98
C GLU A 99 -6.50 -2.42 4.38
N HIS A 100 -7.69 -2.01 4.79
CA HIS A 100 -7.90 -1.45 6.13
C HIS A 100 -7.61 -2.46 7.23
N GLU A 101 -8.15 -3.68 7.13
CA GLU A 101 -7.90 -4.77 8.08
C GLU A 101 -6.42 -5.10 8.19
N ARG A 102 -5.69 -5.13 7.06
CA ARG A 102 -4.24 -5.28 7.05
C ARG A 102 -3.56 -4.14 7.80
N TRP A 103 -3.95 -2.89 7.54
CA TRP A 103 -3.40 -1.72 8.23
C TRP A 103 -3.70 -1.74 9.73
N VAL A 104 -4.93 -2.09 10.14
CA VAL A 104 -5.32 -2.25 11.55
C VAL A 104 -4.47 -3.34 12.20
N GLY A 105 -4.33 -4.50 11.57
CA GLY A 105 -3.51 -5.60 12.07
C GLY A 105 -2.04 -5.20 12.26
N GLU A 106 -1.47 -4.51 11.27
CA GLU A 106 -0.12 -3.94 11.36
C GLU A 106 0.01 -2.96 12.54
N ARG A 107 -0.95 -2.04 12.70
CA ARG A 107 -0.93 -1.02 13.76
C ARG A 107 -1.03 -1.67 15.14
N LEU A 108 -1.98 -2.58 15.34
CA LEU A 108 -2.15 -3.30 16.60
C LEU A 108 -0.89 -4.10 16.97
N ALA A 109 -0.29 -4.81 16.00
CA ALA A 109 0.95 -5.56 16.21
C ALA A 109 2.13 -4.66 16.61
N ASN A 110 2.10 -3.38 16.22
CA ASN A 110 3.12 -2.38 16.54
C ASN A 110 2.78 -1.52 17.78
N GLY A 111 1.76 -1.93 18.55
CA GLY A 111 1.36 -1.30 19.81
C GLY A 111 0.56 0.00 19.63
N TRP A 112 -0.08 0.20 18.48
CA TRP A 112 -1.00 1.32 18.30
C TRP A 112 -2.32 1.06 19.02
N THR A 113 -2.96 2.13 19.48
CA THR A 113 -4.26 2.10 20.15
C THR A 113 -5.23 3.11 19.56
N VAL A 114 -6.53 2.90 19.80
CA VAL A 114 -7.58 3.80 19.30
C VAL A 114 -7.54 5.13 20.05
N GLY A 115 -7.63 6.25 19.33
CA GLY A 115 -7.64 7.58 19.93
C GLY A 115 -7.42 8.69 18.89
N PRO A 116 -7.40 9.97 19.30
CA PRO A 116 -6.98 11.06 18.41
C PRO A 116 -5.61 10.77 17.80
N LYS A 117 -5.38 11.19 16.55
CA LYS A 117 -4.12 10.89 15.86
C LYS A 117 -2.93 11.53 16.58
N ASP A 118 -2.04 10.70 17.11
CA ASP A 118 -0.76 11.11 17.68
C ASP A 118 0.29 10.01 17.46
N ILE A 119 1.38 10.38 16.78
CA ILE A 119 2.44 9.45 16.36
C ILE A 119 3.32 9.07 17.55
N ASP A 120 3.55 9.98 18.50
CA ASP A 120 4.44 9.77 19.64
C ASP A 120 3.82 8.80 20.64
N THR A 121 2.51 8.90 20.85
CA THR A 121 1.74 7.97 21.70
C THR A 121 1.17 6.77 20.94
N LYS A 122 1.41 6.68 19.64
CA LYS A 122 0.88 5.63 18.74
C LYS A 122 -0.64 5.48 18.83
N THR A 123 -1.35 6.58 18.74
CA THR A 123 -2.82 6.60 18.74
C THR A 123 -3.35 7.02 17.37
N THR A 124 -4.46 6.42 16.93
CA THR A 124 -5.11 6.76 15.67
C THR A 124 -6.61 6.45 15.72
N PRO A 125 -7.47 7.28 15.11
CA PRO A 125 -8.92 7.09 15.19
C PRO A 125 -9.38 5.94 14.30
N GLY A 126 -8.56 5.53 13.32
CA GLY A 126 -8.89 4.50 12.35
C GLY A 126 -8.85 3.06 12.89
N LEU A 127 -8.52 2.82 14.17
CA LEU A 127 -8.58 1.45 14.75
C LEU A 127 -10.02 1.07 15.12
N VAL A 128 -10.89 1.14 14.12
CA VAL A 128 -12.31 0.77 14.16
C VAL A 128 -12.62 -0.09 12.93
N PRO A 129 -13.74 -0.84 12.91
CA PRO A 129 -14.20 -1.55 11.71
C PRO A 129 -14.28 -0.63 10.49
N TYR A 130 -14.07 -1.18 9.29
CA TYR A 130 -14.04 -0.41 8.04
C TYR A 130 -15.35 0.37 7.83
N GLU A 131 -16.48 -0.24 8.15
CA GLU A 131 -17.82 0.33 8.00
C GLU A 131 -18.09 1.51 8.95
N GLU A 132 -17.30 1.64 10.01
CA GLU A 132 -17.38 2.75 10.96
C GLU A 132 -16.47 3.93 10.57
N LEU A 133 -15.61 3.76 9.56
CA LEU A 133 -14.79 4.84 9.05
C LEU A 133 -15.64 5.90 8.34
N PRO A 134 -15.28 7.18 8.45
CA PRO A 134 -15.75 8.21 7.54
C PRO A 134 -15.43 7.82 6.09
N ASP A 135 -16.32 8.17 5.15
CA ASP A 135 -16.15 7.81 3.73
C ASP A 135 -14.84 8.37 3.13
N GLU A 136 -14.39 9.55 3.60
CA GLU A 136 -13.10 10.13 3.24
C GLU A 136 -11.89 9.29 3.68
N GLU A 137 -12.00 8.54 4.78
CA GLU A 137 -10.97 7.61 5.22
C GLU A 137 -11.05 6.30 4.43
N GLN A 138 -12.27 5.78 4.18
CA GLN A 138 -12.49 4.60 3.32
C GLN A 138 -11.93 4.80 1.91
N GLU A 139 -12.04 6.02 1.38
CA GLU A 139 -11.51 6.38 0.06
C GLU A 139 -10.00 6.19 -0.03
N LYS A 140 -9.25 6.35 1.07
CA LYS A 140 -7.80 6.12 1.07
C LYS A 140 -7.47 4.64 0.84
N ASP A 141 -8.26 3.74 1.38
CA ASP A 141 -8.12 2.30 1.15
C ASP A 141 -8.50 1.92 -0.29
N ARG A 142 -9.58 2.53 -0.82
CA ARG A 142 -9.96 2.36 -2.23
C ARG A 142 -8.86 2.84 -3.17
N GLU A 143 -8.30 4.03 -2.93
CA GLU A 143 -7.20 4.58 -3.73
C GLU A 143 -5.94 3.74 -3.65
N ALA A 144 -5.63 3.21 -2.47
CA ALA A 144 -4.52 2.29 -2.28
C ALA A 144 -4.69 1.01 -3.13
N VAL A 145 -5.90 0.45 -3.18
CA VAL A 145 -6.24 -0.70 -4.04
C VAL A 145 -6.16 -0.31 -5.52
N ILE A 146 -6.81 0.78 -5.93
CA ILE A 146 -6.83 1.26 -7.32
C ILE A 146 -5.41 1.49 -7.85
N GLY A 147 -4.47 1.89 -7.00
CA GLY A 147 -3.07 2.09 -7.37
C GLY A 147 -2.29 0.81 -7.70
N ILE A 148 -2.73 -0.37 -7.23
CA ILE A 148 -1.97 -1.63 -7.33
C ILE A 148 -1.53 -1.97 -8.76
N PRO A 149 -2.37 -1.90 -9.82
CA PRO A 149 -1.96 -2.26 -11.17
C PRO A 149 -0.81 -1.38 -11.68
N LYS A 150 -0.90 -0.06 -11.42
CA LYS A 150 0.14 0.91 -11.80
C LYS A 150 1.43 0.74 -11.00
N ILE A 151 1.33 0.33 -9.74
CA ILE A 151 2.48 0.01 -8.88
C ILE A 151 3.21 -1.23 -9.42
N LEU A 152 2.47 -2.30 -9.72
CA LEU A 152 3.03 -3.54 -10.26
C LEU A 152 3.67 -3.35 -11.64
N ALA A 153 3.03 -2.56 -12.51
CA ALA A 153 3.59 -2.21 -13.82
C ALA A 153 4.97 -1.55 -13.73
N LYS A 154 5.18 -0.66 -12.74
CA LYS A 154 6.48 0.01 -12.52
C LYS A 154 7.60 -0.95 -12.12
N VAL A 155 7.26 -2.13 -11.63
CA VAL A 155 8.22 -3.17 -11.24
C VAL A 155 8.27 -4.34 -12.23
N GLY A 156 7.70 -4.17 -13.43
CA GLY A 156 7.75 -5.19 -14.48
C GLY A 156 6.78 -6.35 -14.28
N LEU A 157 5.71 -6.15 -13.49
CA LEU A 157 4.66 -7.15 -13.25
C LEU A 157 3.34 -6.68 -13.85
N LYS A 158 2.53 -7.63 -14.31
CA LYS A 158 1.14 -7.40 -14.72
C LYS A 158 0.19 -8.32 -13.97
N ILE A 159 -1.05 -7.88 -13.82
CA ILE A 159 -2.12 -8.65 -13.19
C ILE A 159 -2.84 -9.46 -14.26
N GLY A 160 -3.15 -10.72 -13.95
CA GLY A 160 -4.01 -11.58 -14.76
C GLY A 160 -5.10 -12.22 -13.91
N ARG A 161 -6.30 -12.38 -14.49
CA ARG A 161 -7.39 -13.15 -13.90
C ARG A 161 -7.09 -14.64 -14.07
N LEU A 162 -7.22 -15.39 -12.99
CA LEU A 162 -7.06 -16.84 -12.94
C LEU A 162 -8.42 -17.44 -13.34
N ALA A 163 -8.42 -18.23 -14.42
CA ALA A 163 -9.61 -18.93 -14.93
C ALA A 163 -9.95 -20.15 -14.07
#